data_AF-A0A356QE11-F1
#
_entry.id   AF-A0A356QE11-F1
#
_cell.length_a   1.000
_cell.length_b   1.000
_cell.length_c   1.000
_cell.angle_alpha   90.00
_cell.angle_beta   90.00
_cell.angle_gamma   90.00
#
_symmetry.space_group_name_H-M   'P 1'
#
loop_
_entity.id
_entity.type
_entity.pdbx_description
1 polymer ?
#
loop_
_entity_poly.entity_id
_entity_poly.type
_entity_poly.pdbx_seq_one_letter_code
_entity_poly.pdbx_strand_id
1 'polypeptide(L)'
;MRRAIVLVLDSFGIGSAPDAATFGDQGADTLGHIAAACARGEADTAERSGPLKLPNMAALGLFHAHRDATGSVAEGVSLPEQLNGAYAHAKEISSGKDTPSGHWEIAGVPVRFDWGYFLDKTNSFPLE
;
A
#
# COMPACT_ATOMS: atom_id res chain seq x y z
N MET A 1 -21.31 -17.97 -4.96
CA MET A 1 -20.03 -18.25 -4.26
C MET A 1 -20.33 -18.81 -2.88
N ARG A 2 -19.57 -19.80 -2.38
CA ARG A 2 -19.78 -20.37 -1.03
C ARG A 2 -18.75 -19.91 0.01
N ARG A 3 -17.61 -19.36 -0.43
CA ARG A 3 -16.49 -18.92 0.42
C ARG A 3 -15.84 -17.71 -0.23
N ALA A 4 -15.37 -16.78 0.60
CA ALA A 4 -14.46 -15.71 0.22
C ALA A 4 -13.19 -15.86 1.06
N ILE A 5 -12.02 -15.61 0.47
CA ILE A 5 -10.72 -15.60 1.16
C ILE A 5 -10.18 -14.19 1.00
N VAL A 6 -9.98 -13.50 2.11
CA VAL A 6 -9.42 -12.15 2.14
C VAL A 6 -7.97 -12.26 2.62
N LEU A 7 -7.04 -11.71 1.84
CA LEU A 7 -5.62 -11.65 2.16
C LEU A 7 -5.23 -10.18 2.27
N VAL A 8 -4.70 -9.79 3.43
CA VAL A 8 -4.22 -8.43 3.69
C VAL A 8 -2.69 -8.46 3.69
N LEU A 9 -2.07 -7.71 2.79
CA LEU A 9 -0.64 -7.44 2.82
C LEU A 9 -0.43 -6.17 3.65
N ASP A 10 -0.18 -6.35 4.95
CA ASP A 10 -0.13 -5.24 5.90
C ASP A 10 0.95 -4.23 5.48
N SER A 11 0.63 -2.93 5.62
CA SER A 11 1.43 -1.77 5.19
C SER A 11 1.75 -1.63 3.69
N PHE A 12 1.29 -2.54 2.83
CA PHE A 12 1.65 -2.55 1.41
C PHE A 12 0.79 -1.59 0.57
N GLY A 13 1.14 -0.30 0.61
CA GLY A 13 0.52 0.75 -0.21
C GLY A 13 0.97 0.75 -1.68
N ILE A 14 0.13 1.29 -2.56
CA ILE A 14 0.38 1.38 -4.01
C ILE A 14 0.36 2.83 -4.54
N GLY A 15 0.71 3.78 -3.67
CA GLY A 15 0.70 5.22 -3.96
C GLY A 15 0.04 6.04 -2.85
N SER A 16 0.29 7.35 -2.86
CA SER A 16 -0.25 8.26 -1.86
C SER A 16 -1.72 8.53 -2.13
N ALA A 17 -2.55 8.48 -1.09
CA ALA A 17 -3.96 8.85 -1.19
C ALA A 17 -4.12 10.36 -1.53
N PRO A 18 -5.27 10.78 -2.11
CA PRO A 18 -5.52 12.19 -2.44
C PRO A 18 -5.41 13.17 -1.26
N ASP A 19 -5.58 12.69 -0.03
CA ASP A 19 -5.49 13.43 1.24
C ASP A 19 -4.18 13.16 2.01
N ALA A 20 -3.18 12.54 1.38
CA ALA A 20 -1.90 12.22 2.01
C ALA A 20 -1.20 13.45 2.63
N ALA A 21 -1.41 14.65 2.10
CA ALA A 21 -0.89 15.89 2.67
C ALA A 21 -1.37 16.13 4.12
N THR A 22 -2.60 15.75 4.46
CA THR A 22 -3.14 15.86 5.84
C THR A 22 -2.39 14.95 6.82
N PHE A 23 -1.80 13.88 6.32
CA PHE A 23 -1.03 12.90 7.10
C PHE A 23 0.49 13.12 7.04
N GLY A 24 0.95 14.15 6.31
CA GLY A 24 2.37 14.39 6.06
C GLY A 24 3.03 13.40 5.10
N ASP A 25 2.25 12.62 4.35
CA ASP A 25 2.72 11.50 3.52
C ASP A 25 2.68 11.82 2.01
N GLN A 26 2.73 13.10 1.64
CA GLN A 26 2.69 13.50 0.24
C GLN A 26 3.86 12.85 -0.52
N GLY A 27 3.53 12.10 -1.59
CA GLY A 27 4.53 11.37 -2.40
C GLY A 27 4.92 10.00 -1.85
N ALA A 28 4.28 9.50 -0.78
CA ALA A 28 4.46 8.12 -0.35
C ALA A 28 4.00 7.13 -1.44
N ASP A 29 4.85 6.18 -1.80
CA ASP A 29 4.51 5.09 -2.73
C ASP A 29 5.32 3.84 -2.37
N THR A 30 4.77 2.98 -1.50
CA THR A 30 5.48 1.80 -0.99
C THR A 30 5.89 0.87 -2.13
N LEU A 31 4.94 0.44 -2.98
CA LEU A 31 5.23 -0.43 -4.12
C LEU A 31 6.21 0.23 -5.10
N GLY A 32 5.97 1.49 -5.49
CA GLY A 32 6.82 2.20 -6.44
C GLY A 32 8.26 2.36 -5.95
N HIS A 33 8.45 2.75 -4.68
CA HIS A 33 9.79 2.90 -4.09
C HIS A 33 10.51 1.56 -3.95
N ILE A 34 9.82 0.48 -3.56
CA ILE A 34 10.41 -0.86 -3.52
C ILE A 34 10.82 -1.31 -4.92
N ALA A 35 9.96 -1.10 -5.93
CA ALA A 35 10.25 -1.46 -7.31
C ALA A 35 11.46 -0.69 -7.86
N ALA A 36 11.56 0.62 -7.57
CA ALA A 36 12.70 1.45 -7.94
C ALA A 36 14.01 0.98 -7.29
N ALA A 37 14.02 0.75 -5.98
CA ALA A 37 15.20 0.22 -5.28
C ALA A 37 15.64 -1.14 -5.87
N CYS A 38 14.69 -2.01 -6.21
CA CYS A 38 14.97 -3.28 -6.88
C CYS A 38 15.57 -3.07 -8.28
N ALA A 39 14.96 -2.21 -9.11
CA ALA A 39 15.39 -1.97 -10.48
C ALA A 39 16.80 -1.38 -10.56
N ARG A 40 17.17 -0.56 -9.57
CA ARG A 40 18.51 0.06 -9.45
C ARG A 40 19.56 -0.85 -8.80
N GLY A 41 19.17 -2.06 -8.39
CA GLY A 41 20.05 -3.02 -7.71
C GLY A 41 20.36 -2.67 -6.26
N GLU A 42 19.70 -1.66 -5.68
CA GLU A 42 19.88 -1.26 -4.27
C GLU A 42 19.38 -2.33 -3.29
N ALA A 43 18.46 -3.19 -3.75
CA ALA A 43 17.93 -4.32 -3.00
C ALA A 43 18.54 -5.67 -3.40
N ASP A 44 19.66 -5.69 -4.14
CA ASP A 44 20.33 -6.94 -4.52
C ASP A 44 20.93 -7.66 -3.30
N THR A 45 20.69 -8.98 -3.22
CA THR A 45 21.27 -9.88 -2.21
C THR A 45 21.78 -11.15 -2.89
N ALA A 46 22.28 -12.12 -2.11
CA ALA A 46 22.64 -13.43 -2.67
C ALA A 46 21.43 -14.19 -3.23
N GLU A 47 20.23 -13.91 -2.71
CA GLU A 47 18.98 -14.61 -3.03
C GLU A 47 18.15 -13.91 -4.11
N ARG A 48 18.37 -12.62 -4.37
CA ARG A 48 17.65 -11.87 -5.40
C ARG A 48 18.47 -10.78 -6.06
N SER A 49 18.25 -10.58 -7.36
CA SER A 49 18.84 -9.49 -8.11
C SER A 49 17.92 -8.94 -9.20
N GLY A 50 18.12 -7.67 -9.54
CA GLY A 50 17.39 -6.97 -10.59
C GLY A 50 15.96 -6.52 -10.24
N PRO A 51 15.10 -6.26 -11.23
CA PRO A 51 13.77 -5.70 -10.99
C PRO A 51 12.88 -6.54 -10.07
N LEU A 52 11.91 -5.90 -9.42
CA LEU A 52 10.93 -6.57 -8.57
C LEU A 52 10.06 -7.54 -9.41
N LYS A 53 10.13 -8.83 -9.11
CA LYS A 53 9.40 -9.89 -9.84
C LYS A 53 8.21 -10.41 -9.03
N LEU A 54 7.01 -10.00 -9.41
CA LEU A 54 5.74 -10.46 -8.82
C LEU A 54 4.79 -11.04 -9.89
N PRO A 55 5.17 -12.10 -10.63
CA PRO A 55 4.44 -12.55 -11.81
C PRO A 55 2.98 -12.93 -11.53
N ASN A 56 2.71 -13.56 -10.39
CA ASN A 56 1.35 -13.95 -10.00
C ASN A 56 0.48 -12.74 -9.67
N MET A 57 1.01 -11.75 -8.93
CA MET A 57 0.26 -10.54 -8.59
C MET A 57 0.10 -9.61 -9.80
N ALA A 58 1.09 -9.58 -10.70
CA ALA A 58 1.00 -8.89 -11.98
C ALA A 58 -0.17 -9.43 -12.81
N ALA A 59 -0.30 -10.76 -12.92
CA ALA A 59 -1.41 -11.40 -13.63
C ALA A 59 -2.78 -11.11 -12.98
N LEU A 60 -2.83 -10.87 -11.67
CA LEU A 60 -4.03 -10.44 -10.96
C LEU A 60 -4.33 -8.93 -11.10
N GLY A 61 -3.40 -8.15 -11.65
CA GLY A 61 -3.58 -6.72 -11.94
C GLY A 61 -2.95 -5.75 -10.94
N LEU A 62 -2.06 -6.19 -10.04
CA LEU A 62 -1.41 -5.33 -9.03
C LEU A 62 -0.76 -4.08 -9.66
N PHE A 63 0.03 -4.26 -10.71
CA PHE A 63 0.74 -3.15 -11.35
C PHE A 63 -0.19 -2.23 -12.16
N HIS A 64 -1.35 -2.73 -12.59
CA HIS A 64 -2.38 -1.87 -13.20
C HIS A 64 -3.07 -1.01 -12.13
N ALA A 65 -3.37 -1.57 -10.95
CA ALA A 65 -3.91 -0.80 -9.82
C ALA A 65 -2.94 0.30 -9.36
N HIS A 66 -1.64 0.00 -9.28
CA HIS A 66 -0.58 0.98 -8.99
C HIS A 66 -0.53 2.09 -10.04
N ARG A 67 -0.54 1.75 -11.33
CA ARG A 67 -0.61 2.74 -12.41
C ARG A 67 -1.82 3.66 -12.28
N ASP A 68 -2.98 3.10 -11.99
CA ASP A 68 -4.20 3.89 -11.89
C ASP A 68 -4.21 4.77 -10.63
N ALA A 69 -3.63 4.30 -9.53
CA ALA A 69 -3.50 5.06 -8.29
C ALA A 69 -2.48 6.22 -8.39
N THR A 70 -1.37 6.02 -9.13
CA THR A 70 -0.24 6.97 -9.18
C THR A 70 -0.13 7.77 -10.47
N GLY A 71 -0.78 7.32 -11.54
CA GLY A 71 -0.62 7.83 -12.91
C GLY A 71 0.66 7.36 -13.62
N SER A 72 1.45 6.45 -13.03
CA SER A 72 2.73 6.01 -13.59
C SER A 72 2.98 4.51 -13.37
N VAL A 73 3.78 3.90 -14.24
CA VAL A 73 4.21 2.50 -14.05
C VAL A 73 5.46 2.47 -13.19
N ALA A 74 5.46 1.64 -12.14
CA ALA A 74 6.62 1.43 -11.28
C ALA A 74 7.90 1.07 -12.08
N GLU A 75 9.05 1.56 -11.63
CA GLU A 75 10.33 1.37 -12.32
C GLU A 75 10.70 -0.12 -12.42
N GLY A 76 11.17 -0.55 -13.60
CA GLY A 76 11.53 -1.94 -13.86
C GLY A 76 10.34 -2.90 -14.02
N VAL A 77 9.10 -2.41 -14.02
CA VAL A 77 7.89 -3.21 -14.21
C VAL A 77 7.40 -3.12 -15.66
N SER A 78 6.98 -4.26 -16.20
CA SER A 78 6.20 -4.33 -17.45
C SER A 78 4.77 -4.74 -17.13
N LEU A 79 3.79 -4.00 -17.65
CA LEU A 79 2.38 -4.31 -17.46
C LEU A 79 1.96 -5.51 -18.32
N PRO A 80 1.34 -6.55 -17.75
CA PRO A 80 0.75 -7.62 -18.54
C PRO A 80 -0.39 -7.10 -19.42
N GLU A 81 -0.42 -7.50 -20.69
CA GLU A 81 -1.51 -7.16 -21.63
C GLU A 81 -2.83 -7.84 -21.26
N GLN A 82 -2.76 -9.07 -20.74
CA GLN A 82 -3.90 -9.86 -20.32
C GLN A 82 -3.85 -10.11 -18.81
N LEU A 83 -5.01 -9.97 -18.17
CA LEU A 83 -5.18 -10.21 -16.74
C LEU A 83 -6.01 -11.47 -16.50
N ASN A 84 -5.63 -12.20 -15.46
CA ASN A 84 -6.35 -13.35 -14.93
C ASN A 84 -7.00 -12.99 -13.59
N GLY A 85 -7.71 -11.85 -13.56
CA GLY A 85 -8.31 -11.30 -12.36
C GLY A 85 -8.99 -9.96 -12.63
N ALA A 86 -9.61 -9.42 -11.58
CA ALA A 86 -10.07 -8.05 -11.55
C ALA A 86 -9.23 -7.27 -10.53
N TYR A 87 -9.01 -5.99 -10.82
CA TYR A 87 -8.22 -5.11 -9.97
C TYR A 87 -8.96 -3.79 -9.75
N ALA A 88 -8.61 -3.13 -8.66
CA ALA A 88 -8.99 -1.76 -8.33
C ALA A 88 -7.93 -1.20 -7.38
N HIS A 89 -7.97 0.12 -7.15
CA HIS A 89 -7.34 0.76 -6.01
C HIS A 89 -8.42 1.37 -5.14
N ALA A 90 -8.26 1.29 -3.82
CA ALA A 90 -9.20 1.83 -2.85
C ALA A 90 -8.63 3.11 -2.23
N LYS A 91 -9.52 4.04 -1.88
CA LYS A 91 -9.19 5.19 -1.03
C LYS A 91 -9.83 4.96 0.33
N GLU A 92 -9.01 4.98 1.38
CA GLU A 92 -9.49 4.92 2.76
C GLU A 92 -10.35 6.14 3.07
N ILE A 93 -11.45 5.92 3.80
CA ILE A 93 -12.36 6.99 4.25
C ILE A 93 -12.20 7.28 5.75
N SER A 94 -11.60 6.38 6.51
CA SER A 94 -11.31 6.57 7.93
C SER A 94 -10.38 7.77 8.17
N SER A 95 -10.49 8.36 9.36
CA SER A 95 -9.70 9.52 9.76
C SER A 95 -8.26 9.16 10.14
N GLY A 96 -8.00 7.89 10.47
CA GLY A 96 -6.68 7.36 10.81
C GLY A 96 -6.07 6.54 9.68
N LYS A 97 -4.75 6.29 9.79
CA LYS A 97 -3.96 5.41 8.91
C LYS A 97 -3.34 4.22 9.66
N ASP A 98 -3.89 3.93 10.85
CA ASP A 98 -3.45 2.87 11.75
C ASP A 98 -4.11 1.53 11.42
N THR A 99 -3.45 0.43 11.80
CA THR A 99 -3.89 -0.93 11.49
C THR A 99 -5.35 -1.21 11.88
N PRO A 100 -5.85 -0.83 13.08
CA PRO A 100 -7.25 -1.00 13.44
C PRO A 100 -8.23 -0.29 12.50
N SER A 101 -8.00 0.99 12.17
CA SER A 101 -8.88 1.75 11.26
C SER A 101 -9.04 1.06 9.91
N GLY A 102 -7.93 0.69 9.27
CA GLY A 102 -7.96 0.03 7.96
C GLY A 102 -8.66 -1.33 8.00
N HIS A 103 -8.39 -2.15 9.02
CA HIS A 103 -9.03 -3.47 9.16
C HIS A 103 -10.53 -3.35 9.43
N TRP A 104 -10.95 -2.39 10.25
CA TRP A 104 -12.37 -2.14 10.53
C TRP A 104 -13.10 -1.63 9.30
N GLU A 105 -12.48 -0.73 8.52
CA GLU A 105 -13.06 -0.24 7.28
C GLU A 105 -13.23 -1.34 6.23
N ILE A 106 -12.25 -2.23 6.06
CA ILE A 106 -12.36 -3.41 5.19
C ILE A 106 -13.55 -4.30 5.60
N ALA A 107 -13.85 -4.37 6.90
CA ALA A 107 -14.98 -5.11 7.45
C ALA A 107 -16.32 -4.32 7.42
N GLY A 108 -16.34 -3.11 6.88
CA GLY A 108 -17.54 -2.28 6.73
C GLY A 108 -17.80 -1.29 7.88
N VAL A 109 -16.79 -1.02 8.73
CA VAL A 109 -16.89 -0.12 9.89
C VAL A 109 -15.83 0.99 9.79
N PRO A 110 -16.10 2.07 9.02
CA PRO A 110 -15.13 3.15 8.88
C PRO A 110 -14.96 3.93 10.21
N VAL A 111 -13.72 4.19 10.58
CA VAL A 111 -13.36 4.93 11.80
C VAL A 111 -13.32 6.42 11.50
N ARG A 112 -14.35 7.15 11.93
CA ARG A 112 -14.50 8.60 11.68
C ARG A 112 -14.14 9.47 12.89
N PHE A 113 -13.40 8.92 13.84
CA PHE A 113 -12.91 9.60 15.03
C PHE A 113 -11.38 9.49 15.09
N ASP A 114 -10.75 10.40 15.83
CA ASP A 114 -9.30 10.42 15.97
C ASP A 114 -8.85 9.48 17.10
N TRP A 115 -7.78 8.75 16.84
CA TRP A 115 -7.09 7.97 17.87
C TRP A 115 -6.16 8.87 18.69
N GLY A 116 -5.95 8.50 19.96
CA GLY A 116 -4.85 9.04 20.74
C GLY A 116 -3.53 8.41 20.30
N TYR A 117 -2.60 9.22 19.79
CA TYR A 117 -1.24 8.80 19.46
C TYR A 117 -0.23 9.39 20.44
N PHE A 118 0.68 8.56 20.93
CA PHE A 118 1.79 8.99 21.78
C PHE A 118 3.07 9.09 20.95
N LEU A 119 3.37 10.29 20.46
CA LEU A 119 4.48 10.53 19.52
C LEU A 119 5.83 10.76 20.24
N ASP A 120 5.78 11.21 21.49
CA ASP A 120 6.99 11.48 22.25
C ASP A 120 7.72 10.18 22.61
N LYS A 121 9.05 10.18 22.48
CA LYS A 121 9.88 9.02 22.82
C LYS A 121 10.12 8.87 24.33
N THR A 122 9.84 9.93 25.10
CA THR A 122 9.99 10.00 26.56
C THR A 122 8.86 10.81 27.15
N ASN A 123 8.37 10.45 28.35
CA ASN A 123 7.21 11.08 29.00
C ASN A 123 5.96 11.08 28.11
N SER A 124 5.76 9.99 27.37
CA SER A 124 4.80 9.91 26.28
C SER A 124 3.34 9.96 26.73
N PHE A 125 3.05 9.56 27.97
CA PHE A 125 1.70 9.61 28.52
C PHE A 125 1.45 10.95 29.25
N PRO A 126 0.32 11.61 29.01
CA PRO A 126 -0.09 12.74 29.84
C PRO A 126 -0.32 12.27 31.28
N LEU A 127 -0.21 13.21 32.22
CA LEU A 127 -0.44 12.96 33.66
C LEU A 127 -1.90 12.57 33.97
N GLU A 128 -2.84 12.95 33.11
CA GLU A 128 -4.27 12.64 33.15
C GLU A 128 -4.78 12.30 31.74
#